data_AF-A0A3A9ZSR7-F1
#
_entry.id   AF-A0A3A9ZSR7-F1
#
_cell.length_a   1.000
_cell.length_b   1.000
_cell.length_c   1.000
_cell.angle_alpha   90.00
_cell.angle_beta   90.00
_cell.angle_gamma   90.00
#
_symmetry.space_group_name_H-M   'P 1'
#
loop_
_entity.id
_entity.type
_entity.pdbx_description
1 polymer ?
#
loop_
_entity_poly.entity_id
_entity_poly.type
_entity_poly.pdbx_seq_one_letter_code
_entity_poly.pdbx_strand_id
1 'polypeptide(L)'
;MGSTEGERRRLLAGRRRLLPTTEDPGRATFLELFFDLVFVFALTRISARAFEDLSLKPGGGEGWGAVTGGGKTLLLLLALWSVWQGTAWTTSRYDPRRGWLQLVVITALVCSMVMGVAIPRAFSGTGLAFAVAYVVAQVSRPVILLIALGPHPYRRLKARMAIIFAASGVLWIVGALLPTNERVACWLTALAVEYVAVRLGYPVPGLGRSKISKWDIAGEHLAERYQQFFLVALGETILVAGFAYSKGPYHPDQTTAFALALATSIVLWRIYVQRAGQILGEAVANARHPATIGRSAADTHLVMVVGLTATAIGYELVVEHPMDQPEPAWIALVVGGPVLFLAGRARFEYEVFSRVSPSRWIAVLVLLACVPVLLHHPPLWSATVAAVVLAAVAVADARRARGRPPEAAAPPF
;
A
#
# COMPACT_ATOMS: atom_id res chain seq x y z
N MET A 1 -4.87 -18.62 48.57
CA MET A 1 -5.49 -17.67 47.61
C MET A 1 -4.61 -16.47 47.23
N GLY A 2 -3.36 -16.33 47.73
CA GLY A 2 -2.51 -15.15 47.45
C GLY A 2 -1.57 -15.22 46.23
N SER A 3 -1.21 -16.40 45.72
CA SER A 3 -0.23 -16.53 44.62
C SER A 3 -0.78 -16.15 43.25
N THR A 4 -2.05 -16.46 43.00
CA THR A 4 -2.75 -16.22 41.72
C THR A 4 -2.98 -14.73 41.45
N GLU A 5 -3.21 -13.92 42.49
CA GLU A 5 -3.46 -12.48 42.35
C GLU A 5 -2.16 -11.70 42.05
N GLY A 6 -1.04 -12.09 42.67
CA GLY A 6 0.27 -11.50 42.43
C GLY A 6 0.83 -11.78 41.03
N GLU A 7 0.63 -12.99 40.52
CA GLU A 7 1.01 -13.38 39.16
C GLU A 7 0.14 -12.64 38.12
N ARG A 8 -1.17 -12.51 38.39
CA ARG A 8 -2.09 -11.73 37.56
C ARG A 8 -1.71 -10.25 37.50
N ARG A 9 -1.33 -9.64 38.63
CA ARG A 9 -0.84 -8.24 38.67
C ARG A 9 0.49 -8.05 37.94
N ARG A 10 1.43 -8.99 38.03
CA ARG A 10 2.71 -8.94 37.28
C ARG A 10 2.49 -9.09 35.77
N LEU A 11 1.61 -10.00 35.35
CA LEU A 11 1.22 -10.16 33.95
C LEU A 11 0.52 -8.91 33.40
N LEU A 12 -0.37 -8.30 34.19
CA LEU A 12 -1.04 -7.04 33.82
C LEU A 12 -0.05 -5.86 33.77
N ALA A 13 0.92 -5.78 34.69
CA ALA A 13 1.95 -4.76 34.70
C ALA A 13 2.94 -4.92 33.52
N GLY A 14 3.33 -6.15 33.18
CA GLY A 14 4.16 -6.43 32.00
C GLY A 14 3.43 -6.10 30.69
N ARG A 15 2.12 -6.37 30.62
CA ARG A 15 1.26 -6.03 29.48
C ARG A 15 1.09 -4.51 29.33
N ARG A 16 0.94 -3.75 30.42
CA ARG A 16 0.92 -2.28 30.41
C ARG A 16 2.21 -1.63 29.95
N ARG A 17 3.39 -2.25 30.17
CA ARG A 17 4.68 -1.70 29.72
C ARG A 17 4.94 -1.86 28.23
N LEU A 18 4.29 -2.81 27.56
CA LEU A 18 4.55 -3.15 26.15
C LEU A 18 3.55 -2.50 25.19
N LEU A 19 2.37 -2.15 25.68
CA LEU A 19 1.36 -1.40 24.95
C LEU A 19 1.73 0.09 24.93
N PRO A 20 1.30 0.86 23.91
CA PRO A 20 1.48 2.30 23.90
C PRO A 20 0.93 2.93 25.19
N THR A 21 1.80 3.58 25.96
CA THR A 21 1.44 4.39 27.13
C THR A 21 1.57 5.86 26.75
N THR A 22 0.48 6.49 26.33
CA THR A 22 0.53 7.85 25.76
C THR A 22 -0.54 8.75 26.36
N GLU A 23 -0.15 9.99 26.62
CA GLU A 23 -1.04 11.15 26.76
C GLU A 23 -1.62 11.60 25.40
N ASP A 24 -1.08 11.09 24.27
CA ASP A 24 -1.60 11.30 22.90
C ASP A 24 -1.46 9.99 22.05
N PRO A 25 -2.42 9.04 22.13
CA PRO A 25 -2.33 7.68 21.55
C PRO A 25 -2.38 7.54 20.04
N GLY A 26 -2.64 8.62 19.31
CA GLY A 26 -2.83 8.58 17.85
C GLY A 26 -1.56 8.80 17.03
N ARG A 27 -0.57 9.56 17.55
CA ARG A 27 0.46 10.16 16.70
C ARG A 27 1.65 9.26 16.35
N ALA A 28 1.98 9.22 15.07
CA ALA A 28 3.18 8.56 14.56
C ALA A 28 4.47 9.23 15.09
N THR A 29 5.47 8.41 15.41
CA THR A 29 6.80 8.90 15.80
C THR A 29 7.57 9.45 14.61
N PHE A 30 8.55 10.32 14.86
CA PHE A 30 9.43 10.85 13.81
C PHE A 30 10.14 9.74 13.02
N LEU A 31 10.53 8.63 13.69
CA LEU A 31 11.15 7.48 13.03
C LEU A 31 10.20 6.77 12.06
N GLU A 32 8.92 6.68 12.40
CA GLU A 32 7.88 6.12 11.53
C GLU A 32 7.64 6.99 10.29
N LEU A 33 7.66 8.31 10.46
CA LEU A 33 7.58 9.26 9.34
C LEU A 33 8.83 9.17 8.44
N PHE A 34 10.02 9.06 9.03
CA PHE A 34 11.26 8.88 8.27
C PHE A 34 11.28 7.56 7.49
N PHE A 35 10.74 6.50 8.07
CA PHE A 35 10.53 5.22 7.37
C PHE A 35 9.60 5.37 6.16
N ASP A 36 8.50 6.12 6.28
CA ASP A 36 7.59 6.34 5.14
C ASP A 36 8.23 7.14 4.01
N LEU A 37 9.15 8.06 4.32
CA LEU A 37 9.83 8.85 3.29
C LEU A 37 10.62 7.98 2.32
N VAL A 38 11.18 6.85 2.78
CA VAL A 38 11.86 5.87 1.91
C VAL A 38 10.90 5.26 0.88
N PHE A 39 9.61 5.16 1.21
CA PHE A 39 8.61 4.66 0.27
C PHE A 39 8.27 5.64 -0.83
N VAL A 40 8.45 6.96 -0.63
CA VAL A 40 8.40 7.92 -1.76
C VAL A 40 9.40 7.51 -2.83
N PHE A 41 10.67 7.30 -2.43
CA PHE A 41 11.71 6.86 -3.35
C PHE A 41 11.38 5.50 -3.98
N ALA A 42 10.99 4.51 -3.17
CA ALA A 42 10.71 3.17 -3.67
C ALA A 42 9.55 3.13 -4.68
N LEU A 43 8.47 3.89 -4.42
CA LEU A 43 7.33 4.03 -5.35
C LEU A 43 7.76 4.73 -6.64
N THR A 44 8.54 5.82 -6.56
CA THR A 44 9.08 6.48 -7.75
C THR A 44 9.92 5.52 -8.61
N ARG A 45 10.72 4.62 -7.99
CA ARG A 45 11.49 3.61 -8.72
C ARG A 45 10.60 2.52 -9.35
N ILE A 46 9.48 2.17 -8.73
CA ILE A 46 8.47 1.29 -9.35
C ILE A 46 7.88 1.96 -10.60
N SER A 47 7.47 3.22 -10.46
CA SER A 47 6.84 3.98 -11.55
C SER A 47 7.79 4.16 -12.72
N ALA A 48 9.03 4.60 -12.46
CA ALA A 48 10.07 4.77 -13.49
C ALA A 48 10.40 3.45 -14.21
N ARG A 49 10.51 2.33 -13.48
CA ARG A 49 10.72 1.01 -14.11
C ARG A 49 9.56 0.65 -15.04
N ALA A 50 8.33 0.83 -14.56
CA ALA A 50 7.15 0.50 -15.34
C ALA A 50 7.06 1.36 -16.60
N PHE A 51 7.39 2.65 -16.49
CA PHE A 51 7.49 3.56 -17.63
C PHE A 51 8.56 3.12 -18.64
N GLU A 52 9.80 2.82 -18.21
CA GLU A 52 10.87 2.35 -19.11
C GLU A 52 10.47 1.10 -19.91
N ASP A 53 9.77 0.15 -19.28
CA ASP A 53 9.29 -1.05 -19.97
C ASP A 53 8.14 -0.75 -20.96
N LEU A 54 7.44 0.38 -20.80
CA LEU A 54 6.24 0.78 -21.54
C LEU A 54 6.47 1.76 -22.69
N SER A 55 7.39 2.71 -22.51
CA SER A 55 7.63 3.79 -23.48
C SER A 55 8.85 3.52 -24.36
N LEU A 56 9.90 2.89 -23.80
CA LEU A 56 11.18 2.72 -24.50
C LEU A 56 11.30 1.37 -25.23
N LYS A 57 10.34 0.46 -25.04
CA LYS A 57 10.25 -0.82 -25.77
C LYS A 57 8.87 -1.03 -26.40
N PRO A 58 8.38 -0.13 -27.27
CA PRO A 58 7.07 -0.26 -27.90
C PRO A 58 6.97 -1.56 -28.70
N GLY A 59 5.84 -2.27 -28.60
CA GLY A 59 5.59 -3.53 -29.32
C GLY A 59 6.00 -4.82 -28.61
N GLY A 60 6.47 -4.76 -27.35
CA GLY A 60 6.71 -5.93 -26.51
C GLY A 60 7.84 -6.82 -27.02
N GLY A 61 9.06 -6.59 -26.54
CA GLY A 61 10.10 -7.62 -26.62
C GLY A 61 9.63 -8.89 -25.90
N GLU A 62 9.10 -9.85 -26.66
CA GLU A 62 8.63 -11.21 -26.31
C GLU A 62 7.85 -11.44 -24.99
N GLY A 63 7.49 -10.41 -24.22
CA GLY A 63 7.03 -10.65 -22.84
C GLY A 63 6.47 -9.49 -22.05
N TRP A 64 6.14 -8.34 -22.66
CA TRP A 64 5.42 -7.26 -22.00
C TRP A 64 4.00 -7.13 -22.59
N GLY A 65 3.04 -7.85 -22.01
CA GLY A 65 1.62 -7.52 -22.06
C GLY A 65 1.21 -6.86 -20.76
N ALA A 66 0.09 -6.13 -20.74
CA ALA A 66 -0.45 -5.52 -19.52
C ALA A 66 -0.52 -6.51 -18.33
N VAL A 67 -0.75 -7.80 -18.63
CA VAL A 67 -0.78 -8.90 -17.66
C VAL A 67 0.62 -9.33 -17.18
N THR A 68 1.63 -9.43 -18.06
CA THR A 68 2.97 -9.93 -17.70
C THR A 68 3.87 -8.82 -17.15
N GLY A 69 3.80 -7.63 -17.73
CA GLY A 69 4.53 -6.43 -17.31
C GLY A 69 3.93 -5.79 -16.06
N GLY A 70 2.61 -5.55 -16.08
CA GLY A 70 1.86 -5.07 -14.93
C GLY A 70 1.93 -6.04 -13.75
N GLY A 71 1.92 -7.35 -14.01
CA GLY A 71 2.11 -8.38 -12.98
C GLY A 71 3.47 -8.29 -12.27
N LYS A 72 4.56 -8.07 -13.00
CA LYS A 72 5.91 -7.86 -12.41
C LYS A 72 5.97 -6.61 -11.54
N THR A 73 5.39 -5.50 -12.01
CA THR A 73 5.32 -4.24 -11.27
C THR A 73 4.47 -4.39 -10.00
N LEU A 74 3.32 -5.05 -10.12
CA LEU A 74 2.44 -5.36 -8.99
C LEU A 74 3.14 -6.27 -7.98
N LEU A 75 3.88 -7.29 -8.42
CA LEU A 75 4.64 -8.18 -7.55
C LEU A 75 5.64 -7.41 -6.66
N LEU A 76 6.41 -6.48 -7.25
CA LEU A 76 7.36 -5.65 -6.50
C LEU A 76 6.65 -4.70 -5.53
N LEU A 77 5.54 -4.09 -5.96
CA LEU A 77 4.72 -3.22 -5.12
C LEU A 77 4.10 -3.98 -3.93
N LEU A 78 3.56 -5.18 -4.16
CA LEU A 78 2.99 -6.02 -3.11
C LEU A 78 4.05 -6.50 -2.10
N ALA A 79 5.28 -6.75 -2.54
CA ALA A 79 6.39 -7.04 -1.66
C ALA A 79 6.73 -5.84 -0.76
N LEU A 80 6.91 -4.65 -1.35
CA LEU A 80 7.13 -3.41 -0.58
C LEU A 80 5.99 -3.11 0.39
N TRP A 81 4.74 -3.26 -0.05
CA TRP A 81 3.56 -3.12 0.79
C TRP A 81 3.60 -4.09 1.98
N SER A 82 4.00 -5.34 1.76
CA SER A 82 4.08 -6.35 2.82
C SER A 82 5.08 -5.95 3.92
N VAL A 83 6.21 -5.35 3.54
CA VAL A 83 7.21 -4.81 4.47
C VAL A 83 6.62 -3.61 5.23
N TRP A 84 6.05 -2.64 4.51
CA TRP A 84 5.46 -1.44 5.11
C TRP A 84 4.33 -1.77 6.09
N GLN A 85 3.32 -2.52 5.63
CA GLN A 85 2.18 -2.95 6.43
C GLN A 85 2.67 -3.72 7.65
N GLY A 86 3.67 -4.59 7.45
CA GLY A 86 4.26 -5.36 8.52
C GLY A 86 4.88 -4.51 9.63
N THR A 87 5.57 -3.43 9.26
CA THR A 87 6.17 -2.48 10.20
C THR A 87 5.10 -1.64 10.89
N ALA A 88 4.16 -1.05 10.14
CA ALA A 88 3.05 -0.25 10.68
C ALA A 88 2.22 -1.04 11.70
N TRP A 89 1.92 -2.31 11.43
CA TRP A 89 1.19 -3.19 12.35
C TRP A 89 1.99 -3.54 13.61
N THR A 90 3.32 -3.49 13.53
CA THR A 90 4.19 -3.76 14.66
C THR A 90 4.29 -2.53 15.56
N THR A 91 4.48 -1.35 15.00
CA THR A 91 4.55 -0.10 15.76
C THR A 91 3.20 0.33 16.34
N SER A 92 2.09 -0.02 15.69
CA SER A 92 0.74 0.18 16.25
C SER A 92 0.40 -0.77 17.43
N ARG A 93 1.21 -1.82 17.62
CA ARG A 93 0.97 -2.85 18.64
C ARG A 93 1.88 -2.72 19.85
N TYR A 94 3.12 -2.29 19.64
CA TYR A 94 4.10 -2.18 20.69
C TYR A 94 4.64 -0.77 20.76
N ASP A 95 5.03 -0.33 21.96
CA ASP A 95 5.58 1.01 22.16
C ASP A 95 6.80 1.30 21.24
N PRO A 96 6.67 2.23 20.27
CA PRO A 96 7.71 2.55 19.30
C PRO A 96 8.95 3.21 19.91
N ARG A 97 8.91 3.62 21.17
CA ARG A 97 10.06 4.21 21.89
C ARG A 97 11.04 3.15 22.40
N ARG A 98 10.68 1.87 22.37
CA ARG A 98 11.57 0.78 22.78
C ARG A 98 12.67 0.57 21.75
N GLY A 99 13.93 0.51 22.18
CA GLY A 99 15.09 0.36 21.29
C GLY A 99 15.02 -0.86 20.35
N TRP A 100 14.45 -1.98 20.81
CA TRP A 100 14.27 -3.15 19.93
C TRP A 100 13.22 -2.92 18.83
N LEU A 101 12.21 -2.05 19.06
CA LEU A 101 11.23 -1.71 18.03
C LEU A 101 11.81 -0.69 17.07
N GLN A 102 12.59 0.27 17.57
CA GLN A 102 13.38 1.17 16.72
C GLN A 102 14.33 0.39 15.81
N LEU A 103 14.98 -0.67 16.32
CA LEU A 103 15.82 -1.55 15.51
C LEU A 103 15.04 -2.24 14.38
N VAL A 104 13.82 -2.71 14.65
CA VAL A 104 12.93 -3.28 13.62
C VAL A 104 12.61 -2.23 12.54
N VAL A 105 12.25 -1.01 12.95
CA VAL A 105 11.91 0.07 11.99
C VAL A 105 13.13 0.50 11.18
N ILE A 106 14.30 0.66 11.81
CA ILE A 106 15.57 1.00 11.12
C ILE A 106 15.97 -0.10 10.14
N THR A 107 15.85 -1.37 10.54
CA THR A 107 16.15 -2.50 9.66
C THR A 107 15.20 -2.52 8.46
N ALA A 108 13.90 -2.32 8.69
CA ALA A 108 12.91 -2.21 7.63
C ALA A 108 13.18 -1.02 6.71
N LEU A 109 13.62 0.12 7.25
CA LEU A 109 13.99 1.32 6.50
C LEU A 109 15.15 1.04 5.55
N VAL A 110 16.27 0.53 6.08
CA VAL A 110 17.46 0.22 5.28
C VAL A 110 17.14 -0.81 4.20
N CYS A 111 16.42 -1.88 4.56
CA CYS A 111 16.03 -2.90 3.58
C CYS A 111 15.09 -2.35 2.51
N SER A 112 14.11 -1.51 2.87
CA SER A 112 13.20 -0.88 1.90
C SER A 112 13.94 0.05 0.95
N MET A 113 14.97 0.75 1.43
CA MET A 113 15.85 1.57 0.59
C MET A 113 16.63 0.71 -0.42
N VAL A 114 17.26 -0.38 0.05
CA VAL A 114 17.97 -1.33 -0.82
C VAL A 114 17.03 -1.95 -1.86
N MET A 115 15.81 -2.33 -1.45
CA MET A 115 14.77 -2.79 -2.37
C MET A 115 14.45 -1.71 -3.41
N GLY A 116 14.22 -0.46 -2.99
CA GLY A 116 13.99 0.68 -3.90
C GLY A 116 15.08 0.86 -4.94
N VAL A 117 16.36 0.82 -4.52
CA VAL A 117 17.52 0.92 -5.42
C VAL A 117 17.55 -0.27 -6.40
N ALA A 118 17.19 -1.46 -5.94
CA ALA A 118 17.22 -2.68 -6.73
C ALA A 118 16.03 -2.83 -7.70
N ILE A 119 14.90 -2.16 -7.47
CA ILE A 119 13.67 -2.30 -8.29
C ILE A 119 13.89 -2.20 -9.80
N PRO A 120 14.56 -1.16 -10.35
CA PRO A 120 14.66 -0.94 -11.79
C PRO A 120 15.24 -2.14 -12.55
N ARG A 121 16.16 -2.87 -11.91
CA ARG A 121 16.86 -4.02 -12.50
C ARG A 121 16.57 -5.33 -11.75
N ALA A 122 15.50 -5.40 -10.96
CA ALA A 122 15.20 -6.54 -10.10
C ALA A 122 15.00 -7.86 -10.88
N PHE A 123 14.62 -7.78 -12.15
CA PHE A 123 14.42 -8.93 -13.04
C PHE A 123 15.58 -9.20 -13.99
N SER A 124 16.65 -8.39 -13.95
CA SER A 124 17.84 -8.54 -14.80
C SER A 124 19.11 -8.71 -13.98
N GLY A 125 19.54 -7.69 -13.22
CA GLY A 125 20.85 -7.68 -12.54
C GLY A 125 20.82 -7.52 -11.02
N THR A 126 19.79 -6.92 -10.43
CA THR A 126 19.74 -6.58 -8.99
C THR A 126 18.76 -7.44 -8.20
N GLY A 127 18.29 -8.55 -8.79
CA GLY A 127 17.30 -9.43 -8.15
C GLY A 127 17.75 -10.00 -6.81
N LEU A 128 19.04 -10.35 -6.68
CA LEU A 128 19.57 -10.87 -5.41
C LEU A 128 19.57 -9.81 -4.32
N ALA A 129 19.97 -8.57 -4.63
CA ALA A 129 19.92 -7.46 -3.67
C ALA A 129 18.49 -7.19 -3.19
N PHE A 130 17.51 -7.21 -4.11
CA PHE A 130 16.09 -7.07 -3.78
C PHE A 130 15.62 -8.21 -2.86
N ALA A 131 15.88 -9.46 -3.23
CA ALA A 131 15.46 -10.64 -2.47
C ALA A 131 16.10 -10.71 -1.09
N VAL A 132 17.41 -10.45 -0.97
CA VAL A 132 18.12 -10.43 0.32
C VAL A 132 17.54 -9.35 1.23
N ALA A 133 17.36 -8.13 0.73
CA ALA A 133 16.77 -7.04 1.53
C ALA A 133 15.34 -7.37 1.98
N TYR A 134 14.52 -7.93 1.10
CA TYR A 134 13.17 -8.37 1.44
C TYR A 134 13.16 -9.43 2.55
N VAL A 135 13.97 -10.48 2.39
CA VAL A 135 14.06 -11.59 3.36
C VAL A 135 14.58 -11.09 4.70
N VAL A 136 15.61 -10.24 4.71
CA VAL A 136 16.14 -9.65 5.95
C VAL A 136 15.07 -8.83 6.66
N ALA A 137 14.31 -7.97 5.95
CA ALA A 137 13.23 -7.20 6.54
C ALA A 137 12.13 -8.10 7.16
N GLN A 138 11.74 -9.15 6.43
CA GLN A 138 10.64 -10.03 6.85
C GLN A 138 11.01 -10.98 7.99
N VAL A 139 12.24 -11.51 8.00
CA VAL A 139 12.72 -12.47 9.01
C VAL A 139 13.23 -11.76 10.27
N SER A 140 13.94 -10.64 10.15
CA SER A 140 14.51 -9.93 11.31
C SER A 140 13.43 -9.47 12.28
N ARG A 141 12.32 -8.92 11.79
CA ARG A 141 11.20 -8.42 12.60
C ARG A 141 10.65 -9.48 13.58
N PRO A 142 10.15 -10.65 13.15
CA PRO A 142 9.66 -11.66 14.08
C PRO A 142 10.77 -12.25 14.96
N VAL A 143 12.02 -12.33 14.50
CA VAL A 143 13.16 -12.81 15.32
C VAL A 143 13.48 -11.84 16.46
N ILE A 144 13.62 -10.54 16.17
CA ILE A 144 13.84 -9.49 17.18
C ILE A 144 12.70 -9.51 18.20
N LEU A 145 11.44 -9.60 17.74
CA LEU A 145 10.28 -9.69 18.63
C LEU A 145 10.27 -10.99 19.45
N LEU A 146 10.72 -12.11 18.89
CA LEU A 146 10.80 -13.39 19.61
C LEU A 146 11.78 -13.33 20.79
N ILE A 147 12.89 -12.63 20.61
CA ILE A 147 13.93 -12.40 21.62
C ILE A 147 13.44 -11.39 22.66
N ALA A 148 12.88 -10.26 22.21
CA ALA A 148 12.51 -9.14 23.08
C ALA A 148 11.27 -9.41 23.97
N LEU A 149 10.32 -10.25 23.51
CA LEU A 149 9.03 -10.41 24.20
C LEU A 149 9.07 -11.30 25.45
N GLY A 150 10.11 -12.12 25.67
CA GLY A 150 10.16 -13.02 26.84
C GLY A 150 8.93 -13.95 26.94
N PRO A 151 8.40 -14.27 28.13
CA PRO A 151 7.21 -15.13 28.31
C PRO A 151 5.88 -14.47 27.90
N HIS A 152 5.78 -13.89 26.70
CA HIS A 152 4.58 -13.23 26.20
C HIS A 152 3.66 -14.20 25.42
N PRO A 153 2.32 -14.08 25.53
CA PRO A 153 1.37 -14.87 24.72
C PRO A 153 1.61 -14.82 23.21
N TYR A 154 2.17 -13.72 22.70
CA TYR A 154 2.48 -13.54 21.28
C TYR A 154 3.82 -14.16 20.85
N ARG A 155 4.65 -14.67 21.76
CA ARG A 155 5.96 -15.25 21.40
C ARG A 155 5.82 -16.42 20.42
N ARG A 156 4.82 -17.30 20.63
CA ARG A 156 4.52 -18.41 19.70
C ARG A 156 4.10 -17.91 18.31
N LEU A 157 3.37 -16.81 18.22
CA LEU A 157 3.03 -16.20 16.93
C LEU A 157 4.28 -15.72 16.20
N LYS A 158 5.21 -15.07 16.90
CA LYS A 158 6.46 -14.59 16.31
C LYS A 158 7.36 -15.74 15.84
N ALA A 159 7.39 -16.86 16.57
CA ALA A 159 8.09 -18.07 16.11
C ALA A 159 7.50 -18.61 14.80
N ARG A 160 6.16 -18.72 14.70
CA ARG A 160 5.50 -19.17 13.46
C ARG A 160 5.76 -18.22 12.28
N MET A 161 5.71 -16.90 12.52
CA MET A 161 6.08 -15.89 11.52
C MET A 161 7.52 -16.08 11.04
N ALA A 162 8.48 -16.24 11.96
CA ALA A 162 9.89 -16.44 11.61
C ALA A 162 10.11 -17.70 10.76
N ILE A 163 9.46 -18.81 11.11
CA ILE A 163 9.53 -20.07 10.34
C ILE A 163 8.98 -19.87 8.93
N ILE A 164 7.80 -19.26 8.80
CA ILE A 164 7.16 -19.07 7.50
C ILE A 164 7.97 -18.12 6.62
N PHE A 165 8.44 -16.99 7.15
CA PHE A 165 9.26 -16.04 6.38
C PHE A 165 10.66 -16.59 6.05
N ALA A 166 11.25 -17.44 6.91
CA ALA A 166 12.49 -18.12 6.58
C ALA A 166 12.26 -19.13 5.43
N ALA A 167 11.17 -19.89 5.48
CA ALA A 167 10.81 -20.86 4.44
C ALA A 167 10.48 -20.17 3.11
N SER A 168 9.65 -19.13 3.11
CA SER A 168 9.37 -18.34 1.89
C SER A 168 10.61 -17.59 1.42
N GLY A 169 11.50 -17.20 2.33
CA GLY A 169 12.76 -16.56 2.00
C GLY A 169 13.68 -17.43 1.13
N VAL A 170 13.64 -18.75 1.29
CA VAL A 170 14.34 -19.68 0.37
C VAL A 170 13.87 -19.48 -1.07
N LEU A 171 12.56 -19.36 -1.30
CA LEU A 171 12.01 -19.11 -2.64
C LEU A 171 12.42 -17.75 -3.21
N TRP A 172 12.50 -16.71 -2.37
CA TRP A 172 13.01 -15.40 -2.77
C TRP A 172 14.46 -15.45 -3.25
N ILE A 173 15.33 -16.08 -2.45
CA ILE A 173 16.76 -16.18 -2.76
C ILE A 173 17.00 -17.10 -3.96
N VAL A 174 16.38 -18.29 -3.99
CA VAL A 174 16.50 -19.21 -5.13
C VAL A 174 15.98 -18.55 -6.40
N GLY A 175 14.80 -17.93 -6.36
CA GLY A 175 14.25 -17.20 -7.50
C GLY A 175 15.20 -16.11 -8.02
N ALA A 176 15.90 -15.41 -7.13
CA ALA A 176 16.85 -14.37 -7.53
C ALA A 176 18.06 -14.91 -8.32
N LEU A 177 18.41 -16.18 -8.15
CA LEU A 177 19.50 -16.87 -8.86
C LEU A 177 19.04 -17.50 -10.19
N LEU A 178 17.73 -17.55 -10.42
CA LEU A 178 17.12 -18.13 -11.61
C LEU A 178 16.86 -17.07 -12.71
N PRO A 179 16.60 -17.50 -13.96
CA PRO A 179 16.16 -16.63 -15.03
C PRO A 179 14.81 -15.97 -14.71
N THR A 180 14.43 -14.96 -15.50
CA THR A 180 13.33 -14.05 -15.15
C THR A 180 11.98 -14.74 -14.93
N ASN A 181 11.62 -15.74 -15.72
CA ASN A 181 10.30 -16.37 -15.63
C ASN A 181 10.18 -17.23 -14.37
N GLU A 182 11.20 -18.04 -14.10
CA GLU A 182 11.33 -18.88 -12.91
C GLU A 182 11.45 -18.00 -11.66
N ARG A 183 12.19 -16.89 -11.74
CA ARG A 183 12.27 -15.87 -10.68
C ARG A 183 10.88 -15.35 -10.31
N VAL A 184 10.10 -14.93 -11.30
CA VAL A 184 8.74 -14.42 -11.09
C VAL A 184 7.85 -15.51 -10.48
N ALA A 185 7.93 -16.75 -10.95
CA ALA A 185 7.16 -17.86 -10.40
C ALA A 185 7.52 -18.14 -8.93
N CYS A 186 8.81 -18.19 -8.60
CA CYS A 186 9.28 -18.38 -7.22
C CYS A 186 8.83 -17.24 -6.30
N TRP A 187 9.01 -15.98 -6.72
CA TRP A 187 8.64 -14.80 -5.94
C TRP A 187 7.13 -14.67 -5.75
N LEU A 188 6.35 -14.94 -6.80
CA LEU A 188 4.90 -14.97 -6.73
C LEU A 188 4.41 -16.05 -5.76
N THR A 189 5.00 -17.25 -5.82
CA THR A 189 4.69 -18.36 -4.91
C THR A 189 5.04 -17.99 -3.47
N ALA A 190 6.23 -17.43 -3.24
CA ALA A 190 6.67 -16.98 -1.92
C ALA A 190 5.69 -15.96 -1.32
N LEU A 191 5.34 -14.95 -2.11
CA LEU A 191 4.42 -13.90 -1.69
C LEU A 191 3.02 -14.45 -1.45
N ALA A 192 2.51 -15.34 -2.31
CA ALA A 192 1.21 -16.00 -2.12
C ALA A 192 1.18 -16.79 -0.80
N VAL A 193 2.24 -17.56 -0.50
CA VAL A 193 2.39 -18.27 0.77
C VAL A 193 2.33 -17.31 1.96
N GLU A 194 3.01 -16.17 1.88
CA GLU A 194 3.03 -15.17 2.95
C GLU A 194 1.65 -14.53 3.19
N TYR A 195 0.96 -14.10 2.13
CA TYR A 195 -0.40 -13.54 2.25
C TYR A 195 -1.40 -14.57 2.76
N VAL A 196 -1.36 -15.80 2.25
CA VAL A 196 -2.21 -16.90 2.74
C VAL A 196 -1.91 -17.21 4.20
N ALA A 197 -0.63 -17.22 4.60
CA ALA A 197 -0.24 -17.39 5.99
C ALA A 197 -0.82 -16.31 6.89
N VAL A 198 -0.80 -15.03 6.48
CA VAL A 198 -1.44 -13.94 7.25
C VAL A 198 -2.95 -14.21 7.44
N ARG A 199 -3.65 -14.63 6.40
CA ARG A 199 -5.11 -14.91 6.43
C ARG A 199 -5.45 -16.12 7.31
N LEU A 200 -4.62 -17.16 7.28
CA LEU A 200 -4.82 -18.40 8.04
C LEU A 200 -4.26 -18.35 9.47
N GLY A 201 -3.66 -17.23 9.88
CA GLY A 201 -3.10 -17.05 11.22
C GLY A 201 -1.75 -17.74 11.44
N TYR A 202 -0.92 -17.77 10.41
CA TYR A 202 0.42 -18.36 10.37
C TYR A 202 0.42 -19.84 10.78
N PRO A 203 -0.22 -20.73 9.98
CA PRO A 203 -0.25 -22.15 10.27
C PRO A 203 1.12 -22.78 10.07
N VAL A 204 1.63 -23.48 11.08
CA VAL A 204 2.87 -24.26 10.99
C VAL A 204 2.58 -25.70 11.45
N PRO A 205 2.93 -26.74 10.67
CA PRO A 205 2.79 -28.13 11.09
C PRO A 205 3.41 -28.36 12.48
N GLY A 206 2.71 -29.09 13.36
CA GLY A 206 3.13 -29.32 14.76
C GLY A 206 2.91 -28.15 15.73
N LEU A 207 2.96 -26.89 15.28
CA LEU A 207 2.74 -25.71 16.14
C LEU A 207 1.31 -25.16 16.06
N GLY A 208 0.50 -25.64 15.11
CA GLY A 208 -0.88 -25.19 14.87
C GLY A 208 -0.97 -23.77 14.31
N ARG A 209 -2.15 -23.17 14.42
CA ARG A 209 -2.47 -21.81 13.94
C ARG A 209 -2.75 -20.84 15.09
N SER A 210 -2.55 -19.55 14.86
CA SER A 210 -2.92 -18.50 15.81
C SER A 210 -4.42 -18.19 15.71
N LYS A 211 -5.15 -18.23 16.83
CA LYS A 211 -6.55 -17.77 16.87
C LYS A 211 -6.57 -16.24 16.84
N ILE A 212 -7.15 -15.69 15.79
CA ILE A 212 -7.49 -14.27 15.66
C ILE A 212 -8.52 -13.96 16.73
N SER A 213 -8.15 -13.51 17.94
CA SER A 213 -9.21 -13.25 18.94
C SER A 213 -9.03 -12.08 19.89
N LYS A 214 -7.85 -11.50 20.10
CA LYS A 214 -7.74 -10.25 20.88
C LYS A 214 -6.64 -9.37 20.29
N TRP A 215 -7.04 -8.48 19.39
CA TRP A 215 -6.15 -7.51 18.78
C TRP A 215 -6.25 -6.21 19.58
N ASP A 216 -5.39 -6.04 20.59
CA ASP A 216 -5.12 -4.71 21.16
C ASP A 216 -4.22 -3.97 20.14
N ILE A 217 -4.80 -3.43 19.06
CA ILE A 217 -4.13 -2.44 18.21
C ILE A 217 -4.64 -1.07 18.67
N ALA A 218 -3.74 -0.09 18.79
CA ALA A 218 -4.16 1.31 18.79
C ALA A 218 -4.74 1.62 17.40
N GLY A 219 -6.05 1.42 17.24
CA GLY A 219 -6.74 1.56 15.95
C GLY A 219 -6.56 2.95 15.33
N GLU A 220 -6.50 3.98 16.18
CA GLU A 220 -6.22 5.36 15.82
C GLU A 220 -4.80 5.52 15.25
N HIS A 221 -3.77 5.00 15.92
CA HIS A 221 -2.40 5.03 15.41
C HIS A 221 -2.29 4.33 14.05
N LEU A 222 -2.87 3.14 13.91
CA LEU A 222 -2.82 2.41 12.65
C LEU A 222 -3.56 3.16 11.52
N ALA A 223 -4.71 3.77 11.83
CA ALA A 223 -5.44 4.63 10.90
C ALA A 223 -4.60 5.84 10.45
N GLU A 224 -3.91 6.49 11.38
CA GLU A 224 -3.00 7.60 11.08
C GLU A 224 -1.87 7.15 10.14
N ARG A 225 -1.25 5.99 10.41
CA ARG A 225 -0.21 5.42 9.54
C ARG A 225 -0.71 5.18 8.12
N TYR A 226 -1.94 4.69 7.94
CA TYR A 226 -2.54 4.52 6.61
C TYR A 226 -2.77 5.85 5.89
N GLN A 227 -3.23 6.89 6.59
CA GLN A 227 -3.37 8.24 6.01
C GLN A 227 -2.03 8.84 5.62
N GLN A 228 -1.00 8.68 6.46
CA GLN A 228 0.36 9.14 6.18
C GLN A 228 0.93 8.46 4.93
N PHE A 229 0.78 7.14 4.84
CA PHE A 229 1.25 6.40 3.67
C PHE A 229 0.47 6.73 2.40
N PHE A 230 -0.85 6.94 2.51
CA PHE A 230 -1.65 7.47 1.40
C PHE A 230 -1.10 8.81 0.92
N LEU A 231 -0.79 9.74 1.84
CA LEU A 231 -0.21 11.04 1.50
C LEU A 231 1.16 10.90 0.84
N VAL A 232 1.97 9.94 1.27
CA VAL A 232 3.26 9.59 0.65
C VAL A 232 3.08 9.08 -0.78
N ALA A 233 2.16 8.13 -1.00
CA ALA A 233 1.86 7.62 -2.34
C ALA A 233 1.29 8.71 -3.26
N LEU A 234 0.44 9.60 -2.73
CA LEU A 234 -0.07 10.74 -3.45
C LEU A 234 1.03 11.78 -3.77
N GLY A 235 1.94 12.02 -2.83
CA GLY A 235 3.09 12.90 -3.04
C GLY A 235 4.00 12.37 -4.15
N GLU A 236 4.16 11.05 -4.23
CA GLU A 236 4.90 10.40 -5.32
C GLU A 236 4.26 10.65 -6.69
N THR A 237 2.92 10.64 -6.81
CA THR A 237 2.28 10.92 -8.11
C THR A 237 2.58 12.34 -8.60
N ILE A 238 2.68 13.31 -7.67
CA ILE A 238 3.06 14.71 -7.98
C ILE A 238 4.54 14.78 -8.39
N LEU A 239 5.43 14.07 -7.69
CA LEU A 239 6.86 14.02 -8.02
C LEU A 239 7.09 13.41 -9.40
N VAL A 240 6.43 12.30 -9.73
CA VAL A 240 6.55 11.65 -11.04
C VAL A 240 6.07 12.58 -12.16
N ALA A 241 4.91 13.22 -12.00
CA ALA A 241 4.42 14.20 -12.97
C ALA A 241 5.39 15.39 -13.13
N GLY A 242 5.94 15.89 -12.02
CA GLY A 242 6.93 16.97 -12.02
C GLY A 242 8.23 16.59 -12.72
N PHE A 243 8.77 15.40 -12.45
CA PHE A 243 9.97 14.90 -13.13
C PHE A 243 9.73 14.70 -14.62
N ALA A 244 8.59 14.13 -15.00
CA ALA A 244 8.22 13.95 -16.41
C ALA A 244 8.20 15.30 -17.15
N TYR A 245 7.49 16.29 -16.60
CA TYR A 245 7.38 17.61 -17.21
C TYR A 245 8.72 18.37 -17.27
N SER A 246 9.57 18.18 -16.25
CA SER A 246 10.87 18.87 -16.15
C SER A 246 11.91 18.41 -17.18
N LYS A 247 11.66 17.32 -17.90
CA LYS A 247 12.55 16.85 -18.99
C LYS A 247 12.45 17.74 -20.23
N GLY A 248 11.35 18.49 -20.39
CA GLY A 248 11.02 19.23 -21.61
C GLY A 248 10.67 18.30 -22.79
N PRO A 249 10.24 18.83 -23.94
CA PRO A 249 10.01 20.25 -24.24
C PRO A 249 8.71 20.79 -23.63
N TYR A 250 8.73 22.04 -23.15
CA TYR A 250 7.60 22.72 -22.48
C TYR A 250 6.50 23.19 -23.46
N HIS A 251 6.05 22.34 -24.38
CA HIS A 251 4.96 22.71 -25.29
C HIS A 251 3.60 22.75 -24.57
N PRO A 252 2.56 23.38 -25.17
CA PRO A 252 1.24 23.50 -24.56
C PRO A 252 0.61 22.15 -24.19
N ASP A 253 0.86 21.10 -24.97
CA ASP A 253 0.28 19.77 -24.73
C ASP A 253 0.85 19.11 -23.47
N GLN A 254 2.18 19.12 -23.31
CA GLN A 254 2.87 18.65 -22.10
C GLN A 254 2.48 19.49 -20.87
N THR A 255 2.33 20.81 -21.06
CA THR A 255 1.89 21.71 -20.00
C THR A 255 0.46 21.36 -19.56
N THR A 256 -0.42 21.05 -20.50
CA THR A 256 -1.80 20.63 -20.24
C THR A 256 -1.84 19.26 -19.57
N ALA A 257 -1.04 18.30 -20.04
CA ALA A 257 -0.89 16.98 -19.42
C ALA A 257 -0.45 17.10 -17.95
N PHE A 258 0.57 17.92 -17.69
CA PHE A 258 1.06 18.18 -16.33
C PHE A 258 0.00 18.86 -15.45
N ALA A 259 -0.72 19.86 -15.98
CA ALA A 259 -1.81 20.51 -15.27
C ALA A 259 -2.94 19.52 -14.92
N LEU A 260 -3.29 18.62 -15.84
CA LEU A 260 -4.26 17.54 -15.60
C LEU A 260 -3.79 16.54 -14.55
N ALA A 261 -2.50 16.18 -14.54
CA ALA A 261 -1.91 15.32 -13.52
C ALA A 261 -1.98 15.95 -12.12
N LEU A 262 -1.67 17.25 -12.00
CA LEU A 262 -1.82 18.00 -10.74
C LEU A 262 -3.29 18.10 -10.31
N ALA A 263 -4.19 18.47 -11.21
CA ALA A 263 -5.62 18.56 -10.94
C ALA A 263 -6.17 17.21 -10.47
N THR A 264 -5.81 16.13 -11.16
CA THR A 264 -6.21 14.76 -10.80
C THR A 264 -5.69 14.39 -9.41
N SER A 265 -4.42 14.67 -9.09
CA SER A 265 -3.85 14.42 -7.76
C SER A 265 -4.59 15.18 -6.65
N ILE A 266 -4.93 16.46 -6.87
CA ILE A 266 -5.71 17.28 -5.94
C ILE A 266 -7.11 16.68 -5.72
N VAL A 267 -7.75 16.22 -6.80
CA VAL A 267 -9.09 15.62 -6.72
C VAL A 267 -9.06 14.25 -6.03
N LEU A 268 -8.04 13.41 -6.28
CA LEU A 268 -7.84 12.14 -5.59
C LEU A 268 -7.67 12.34 -4.08
N TRP A 269 -6.83 13.32 -3.69
CA TRP A 269 -6.72 13.75 -2.30
C TRP A 269 -8.07 14.15 -1.71
N ARG A 270 -8.83 14.98 -2.44
CA ARG A 270 -10.14 15.45 -1.99
C ARG A 270 -11.11 14.29 -1.77
N ILE A 271 -11.15 13.33 -2.69
CA ILE A 271 -12.02 12.15 -2.61
C ILE A 271 -11.62 11.24 -1.42
N TYR A 272 -10.32 11.13 -1.14
CA TYR A 272 -9.82 10.36 0.00
C TYR A 272 -10.20 11.01 1.34
N VAL A 273 -9.84 12.29 1.53
CA VAL A 273 -10.02 13.01 2.80
C VAL A 273 -11.50 13.23 3.14
N GLN A 274 -12.38 13.35 2.14
CA GLN A 274 -13.79 13.64 2.39
C GLN A 274 -14.46 12.54 3.26
N ARG A 275 -14.80 12.93 4.51
CA ARG A 275 -15.51 12.16 5.56
C ARG A 275 -14.80 10.88 6.02
N ALA A 276 -14.67 9.87 5.17
CA ALA A 276 -14.17 8.54 5.58
C ALA A 276 -12.71 8.60 6.04
N GLY A 277 -11.88 9.43 5.39
CA GLY A 277 -10.50 9.64 5.81
C GLY A 277 -10.41 10.20 7.22
N GLN A 278 -11.33 11.06 7.64
CA GLN A 278 -11.29 11.75 8.94
C GLN A 278 -11.79 10.89 10.11
N ILE A 279 -12.66 9.90 9.84
CA ILE A 279 -13.40 9.16 10.87
C ILE A 279 -12.83 7.73 11.05
N LEU A 280 -11.77 7.35 10.33
CA LEU A 280 -11.22 5.99 10.38
C LEU A 280 -10.79 5.57 11.80
N GLY A 281 -10.15 6.47 12.56
CA GLY A 281 -9.75 6.20 13.95
C GLY A 281 -10.94 5.89 14.84
N GLU A 282 -11.98 6.74 14.78
CA GLU A 282 -13.23 6.56 15.53
C GLU A 282 -13.99 5.30 15.11
N ALA A 283 -14.02 4.99 13.80
CA ALA A 283 -14.67 3.80 13.27
C ALA A 283 -14.00 2.51 13.77
N VAL A 284 -12.67 2.49 13.84
CA VAL A 284 -11.92 1.35 14.40
C VAL A 284 -12.12 1.24 15.90
N ALA A 285 -12.13 2.37 16.62
CA ALA A 285 -12.32 2.38 18.08
C ALA A 285 -13.70 1.88 18.49
N ASN A 286 -14.75 2.20 17.73
CA ASN A 286 -16.14 1.86 18.03
C ASN A 286 -16.62 0.52 17.45
N ALA A 287 -15.74 -0.22 16.75
CA ALA A 287 -16.08 -1.47 16.11
C ALA A 287 -16.22 -2.64 17.08
N ARG A 288 -17.16 -3.56 16.82
CA ARG A 288 -17.27 -4.80 17.61
C ARG A 288 -16.09 -5.74 17.34
N HIS A 289 -15.49 -5.65 16.15
CA HIS A 289 -14.33 -6.44 15.74
C HIS A 289 -13.18 -5.58 15.14
N PRO A 290 -12.42 -4.85 15.98
CA PRO A 290 -11.37 -3.92 15.52
C PRO A 290 -10.28 -4.59 14.65
N ALA A 291 -9.96 -5.86 14.94
CA ALA A 291 -9.02 -6.67 14.16
C ALA A 291 -9.42 -6.84 12.70
N THR A 292 -10.73 -6.97 12.45
CA THR A 292 -11.30 -7.20 11.14
C THR A 292 -11.32 -5.89 10.37
N ILE A 293 -11.70 -4.77 11.02
CA ILE A 293 -11.62 -3.44 10.38
C ILE A 293 -10.17 -3.11 10.04
N GLY A 294 -9.22 -3.31 10.95
CA GLY A 294 -7.82 -3.02 10.66
C GLY A 294 -7.28 -3.79 9.44
N ARG A 295 -7.60 -5.09 9.31
CA ARG A 295 -7.23 -5.88 8.12
C ARG A 295 -7.93 -5.39 6.86
N SER A 296 -9.22 -5.10 6.95
CA SER A 296 -10.02 -4.62 5.83
C SER A 296 -9.49 -3.27 5.33
N ALA A 297 -9.20 -2.35 6.24
CA ALA A 297 -8.58 -1.07 5.96
C ALA A 297 -7.22 -1.24 5.30
N ALA A 298 -6.42 -2.24 5.71
CA ALA A 298 -5.17 -2.57 5.02
C ALA A 298 -5.42 -2.95 3.55
N ASP A 299 -6.38 -3.82 3.30
CA ASP A 299 -6.72 -4.28 1.95
C ASP A 299 -7.22 -3.12 1.08
N THR A 300 -8.06 -2.23 1.62
CA THR A 300 -8.58 -1.08 0.86
C THR A 300 -7.50 -0.05 0.55
N HIS A 301 -6.60 0.22 1.49
CA HIS A 301 -5.49 1.15 1.26
C HIS A 301 -4.50 0.57 0.25
N LEU A 302 -4.24 -0.74 0.29
CA LEU A 302 -3.43 -1.39 -0.73
C LEU A 302 -4.02 -1.17 -2.13
N VAL A 303 -5.33 -1.41 -2.30
CA VAL A 303 -6.00 -1.20 -3.60
C VAL A 303 -5.91 0.26 -4.05
N MET A 304 -6.11 1.22 -3.13
CA MET A 304 -5.95 2.65 -3.44
C MET A 304 -4.51 2.99 -3.84
N VAL A 305 -3.50 2.46 -3.15
CA VAL A 305 -2.08 2.68 -3.46
C VAL A 305 -1.71 2.09 -4.81
N VAL A 306 -2.18 0.88 -5.13
CA VAL A 306 -1.99 0.29 -6.48
C VAL A 306 -2.60 1.21 -7.54
N GLY A 307 -3.80 1.74 -7.28
CA GLY A 307 -4.44 2.73 -8.16
C GLY A 307 -3.62 4.02 -8.31
N LEU A 308 -3.07 4.57 -7.22
CA LEU A 308 -2.22 5.75 -7.25
C LEU A 308 -0.93 5.51 -8.03
N THR A 309 -0.23 4.40 -7.80
CA THR A 309 0.99 4.05 -8.56
C THR A 309 0.70 3.87 -10.04
N ALA A 310 -0.41 3.20 -10.40
CA ALA A 310 -0.83 3.09 -11.81
C ALA A 310 -1.14 4.47 -12.42
N THR A 311 -1.76 5.36 -11.64
CA THR A 311 -2.03 6.75 -12.05
C THR A 311 -0.73 7.53 -12.25
N ALA A 312 0.26 7.37 -11.37
CA ALA A 312 1.57 8.02 -11.49
C ALA A 312 2.30 7.61 -12.77
N ILE A 313 2.33 6.31 -13.08
CA ILE A 313 2.88 5.81 -14.35
C ILE A 313 2.10 6.42 -15.53
N GLY A 314 0.77 6.46 -15.43
CA GLY A 314 -0.09 7.12 -16.42
C GLY A 314 0.25 8.59 -16.63
N TYR A 315 0.60 9.35 -15.59
CA TYR A 315 1.03 10.73 -15.71
C TYR A 315 2.32 10.85 -16.52
N GLU A 316 3.34 10.03 -16.23
CA GLU A 316 4.59 10.07 -16.98
C GLU A 316 4.36 9.73 -18.47
N LEU A 317 3.52 8.72 -18.77
CA LEU A 317 3.14 8.36 -20.14
C LEU A 317 2.43 9.50 -20.88
N VAL A 318 1.44 10.14 -20.26
CA VAL A 318 0.68 11.22 -20.90
C VAL A 318 1.51 12.49 -21.05
N VAL A 319 2.44 12.76 -20.12
CA VAL A 319 3.33 13.92 -20.22
C VAL A 319 4.40 13.71 -21.29
N GLU A 320 4.99 12.52 -21.40
CA GLU A 320 5.99 12.25 -22.44
C GLU A 320 5.37 12.12 -23.84
N HIS A 321 4.18 11.50 -23.92
CA HIS A 321 3.50 11.16 -25.18
C HIS A 321 2.07 11.71 -25.26
N PRO A 322 1.83 13.03 -25.12
CA PRO A 322 0.47 13.58 -24.97
C PRO A 322 -0.40 13.38 -26.22
N MET A 323 0.22 13.46 -27.40
CA MET A 323 -0.45 13.48 -28.70
C MET A 323 -0.21 12.23 -29.56
N ASP A 324 0.54 11.25 -29.05
CA ASP A 324 0.86 10.02 -29.77
C ASP A 324 -0.34 9.07 -29.84
N GLN A 325 -0.25 8.02 -30.66
CA GLN A 325 -1.24 6.95 -30.64
C GLN A 325 -1.06 6.10 -29.37
N PRO A 326 -2.12 5.88 -28.57
CA PRO A 326 -1.96 5.17 -27.31
C PRO A 326 -1.77 3.67 -27.53
N GLU A 327 -0.90 3.06 -26.73
CA GLU A 327 -0.94 1.62 -26.55
C GLU A 327 -2.06 1.21 -25.57
N PRO A 328 -2.71 0.03 -25.74
CA PRO A 328 -3.74 -0.43 -24.82
C PRO A 328 -3.30 -0.46 -23.35
N ALA A 329 -2.02 -0.74 -23.10
CA ALA A 329 -1.46 -0.74 -21.76
C ALA A 329 -1.35 0.65 -21.13
N TRP A 330 -1.16 1.69 -21.94
CA TRP A 330 -1.15 3.08 -21.45
C TRP A 330 -2.55 3.46 -20.96
N ILE A 331 -3.58 3.16 -21.76
CA ILE A 331 -4.98 3.38 -21.39
C ILE A 331 -5.34 2.60 -20.13
N ALA A 332 -4.88 1.34 -20.01
CA ALA A 332 -5.08 0.53 -18.82
C ALA A 332 -4.51 1.18 -17.55
N LEU A 333 -3.41 1.92 -17.63
CA LEU A 333 -2.83 2.63 -16.48
C LEU A 333 -3.51 3.97 -16.21
N VAL A 334 -3.70 4.79 -17.25
CA VAL A 334 -4.31 6.12 -17.14
C VAL A 334 -5.75 6.06 -16.65
N VAL A 335 -6.52 5.06 -17.10
CA VAL A 335 -7.92 4.85 -16.68
C VAL A 335 -8.02 3.87 -15.52
N GLY A 336 -7.23 2.79 -15.53
CA GLY A 336 -7.29 1.75 -14.50
C GLY A 336 -6.80 2.23 -13.13
N GLY A 337 -5.83 3.15 -13.07
CA GLY A 337 -5.39 3.76 -11.82
C GLY A 337 -6.52 4.44 -11.04
N PRO A 338 -7.22 5.44 -11.63
CA PRO A 338 -8.42 6.04 -11.07
C PRO A 338 -9.53 5.04 -10.73
N VAL A 339 -9.77 4.02 -11.58
CA VAL A 339 -10.76 2.98 -11.32
C VAL A 339 -10.42 2.17 -10.07
N LEU A 340 -9.17 1.72 -9.92
CA LEU A 340 -8.70 0.99 -8.74
C LEU A 340 -8.78 1.85 -7.49
N PHE A 341 -8.37 3.12 -7.58
CA PHE A 341 -8.52 4.06 -6.48
C PHE A 341 -9.98 4.21 -6.03
N LEU A 342 -10.91 4.41 -6.97
CA LEU A 342 -12.34 4.54 -6.65
C LEU A 342 -12.92 3.23 -6.08
N ALA A 343 -12.50 2.06 -6.58
CA ALA A 343 -12.92 0.77 -6.07
C ALA A 343 -12.44 0.55 -4.61
N GLY A 344 -11.17 0.83 -4.33
CA GLY A 344 -10.62 0.80 -2.97
C GLY A 344 -11.35 1.78 -2.05
N ARG A 345 -11.60 3.00 -2.53
CA ARG A 345 -12.32 4.04 -1.77
C ARG A 345 -13.79 3.69 -1.53
N ALA A 346 -14.45 3.02 -2.47
CA ALA A 346 -15.82 2.50 -2.32
C ALA A 346 -15.91 1.41 -1.26
N ARG A 347 -14.99 0.45 -1.30
CA ARG A 347 -14.89 -0.58 -0.27
C ARG A 347 -14.61 0.02 1.11
N PHE A 348 -13.73 1.02 1.17
CA PHE A 348 -13.42 1.76 2.39
C PHE A 348 -14.64 2.52 2.95
N GLU A 349 -15.47 3.12 2.09
CA GLU A 349 -16.72 3.76 2.51
C GLU A 349 -17.67 2.74 3.16
N TYR A 350 -17.81 1.56 2.54
CA TYR A 350 -18.64 0.49 3.09
C TYR A 350 -18.13 0.01 4.47
N GLU A 351 -16.83 -0.03 4.69
CA GLU A 351 -16.24 -0.42 5.99
C GLU A 351 -16.56 0.57 7.10
N VAL A 352 -16.60 1.86 6.77
CA VAL A 352 -16.80 2.93 7.75
C VAL A 352 -18.29 3.22 7.97
N PHE A 353 -19.11 3.14 6.92
CA PHE A 353 -20.52 3.61 6.93
C PHE A 353 -21.56 2.56 6.53
N SER A 354 -21.16 1.31 6.25
CA SER A 354 -22.06 0.24 5.74
C SER A 354 -22.81 0.61 4.45
N ARG A 355 -22.30 1.58 3.68
CA ARG A 355 -22.89 2.04 2.43
C ARG A 355 -21.82 2.43 1.42
N VAL A 356 -22.19 2.40 0.14
CA VAL A 356 -21.36 2.95 -0.94
C VAL A 356 -22.14 4.05 -1.66
N SER A 357 -21.55 5.22 -1.77
CA SER A 357 -22.15 6.33 -2.50
C SER A 357 -22.18 6.01 -4.01
N PRO A 358 -23.33 6.20 -4.70
CA PRO A 358 -23.47 5.87 -6.12
C PRO A 358 -22.45 6.55 -7.04
N SER A 359 -21.93 7.72 -6.65
CA SER A 359 -20.93 8.44 -7.45
C SER A 359 -19.69 7.61 -7.75
N ARG A 360 -19.28 6.72 -6.84
CA ARG A 360 -18.06 5.92 -6.99
C ARG A 360 -18.22 4.87 -8.06
N TRP A 361 -19.28 4.04 -7.98
CA TRP A 361 -19.53 3.01 -8.98
C TRP A 361 -19.97 3.60 -10.32
N ILE A 362 -20.76 4.69 -10.34
CA ILE A 362 -21.09 5.40 -11.59
C ILE A 362 -19.81 5.91 -12.26
N ALA A 363 -18.89 6.53 -11.52
CA ALA A 363 -17.63 7.01 -12.08
C ALA A 363 -16.76 5.86 -12.63
N VAL A 364 -16.69 4.73 -11.92
CA VAL A 364 -16.02 3.52 -12.43
C VAL A 364 -16.64 3.07 -13.75
N LEU A 365 -17.96 2.97 -13.82
CA LEU A 365 -18.67 2.56 -15.04
C LEU A 365 -18.43 3.54 -16.20
N VAL A 366 -18.48 4.85 -15.93
CA VAL A 366 -18.22 5.88 -16.95
C VAL A 366 -16.78 5.79 -17.47
N LEU A 367 -15.79 5.68 -16.58
CA LEU A 367 -14.38 5.54 -16.97
C LEU A 367 -14.17 4.30 -17.86
N LEU A 368 -14.76 3.16 -17.47
CA LEU A 368 -14.66 1.92 -18.24
C LEU A 368 -15.41 2.00 -19.57
N ALA A 369 -16.58 2.65 -19.61
CA ALA A 369 -17.36 2.83 -20.83
C ALA A 369 -16.65 3.73 -21.86
N CYS A 370 -15.79 4.64 -21.42
CA CYS A 370 -14.98 5.48 -22.31
C CYS A 370 -13.79 4.74 -22.95
N VAL A 371 -13.35 3.60 -22.40
CA VAL A 371 -12.13 2.89 -22.86
C VAL A 371 -12.13 2.58 -24.36
N PRO A 372 -13.19 2.04 -24.99
CA PRO A 372 -13.18 1.73 -26.43
C PRO A 372 -12.92 2.97 -27.30
N VAL A 373 -13.42 4.13 -26.88
CA VAL A 373 -13.18 5.40 -27.58
C VAL A 373 -11.75 5.88 -27.32
N LEU A 374 -11.31 5.86 -26.06
CA LEU A 374 -9.98 6.32 -25.65
C LEU A 374 -8.82 5.53 -26.28
N LEU A 375 -9.03 4.27 -26.66
CA LEU A 375 -8.04 3.47 -27.40
C LEU A 375 -7.70 4.04 -28.78
N HIS A 376 -8.54 4.93 -29.32
CA HIS A 376 -8.38 5.50 -30.67
C HIS A 376 -8.05 7.01 -30.64
N HIS A 377 -7.83 7.59 -29.45
CA HIS A 377 -7.54 9.01 -29.28
C HIS A 377 -6.27 9.23 -28.44
N PRO A 378 -5.60 10.38 -28.57
CA PRO A 378 -4.35 10.60 -27.86
C PRO A 378 -4.45 10.47 -26.34
N PRO A 379 -3.39 10.05 -25.63
CA PRO A 379 -3.37 9.88 -24.16
C PRO A 379 -3.89 11.08 -23.37
N LEU A 380 -3.70 12.30 -23.88
CA LEU A 380 -4.22 13.54 -23.27
C LEU A 380 -5.75 13.52 -23.07
N TRP A 381 -6.49 12.87 -23.97
CA TRP A 381 -7.94 12.69 -23.82
C TRP A 381 -8.27 11.78 -22.64
N SER A 382 -7.50 10.72 -22.45
CA SER A 382 -7.68 9.80 -21.33
C SER A 382 -7.44 10.49 -19.99
N ALA A 383 -6.40 11.31 -19.88
CA ALA A 383 -6.13 12.12 -18.70
C ALA A 383 -7.25 13.16 -18.46
N THR A 384 -7.77 13.78 -19.52
CA THR A 384 -8.88 14.74 -19.43
C THR A 384 -10.15 14.07 -18.91
N VAL A 385 -10.54 12.93 -19.49
CA VAL A 385 -11.70 12.15 -19.06
C VAL A 385 -11.55 11.72 -17.60
N ALA A 386 -10.38 11.20 -17.21
CA ALA A 386 -10.10 10.81 -15.83
C ALA A 386 -10.26 11.99 -14.87
N ALA A 387 -9.65 13.14 -15.18
CA ALA A 387 -9.73 14.34 -14.36
C ALA A 387 -11.17 14.85 -14.22
N VAL A 388 -11.93 14.93 -15.32
CA VAL A 388 -13.33 15.40 -15.33
C VAL A 388 -14.24 14.47 -14.52
N VAL A 389 -14.13 13.16 -14.72
CA VAL A 389 -14.97 12.19 -14.00
C VAL A 389 -14.66 12.22 -12.50
N LEU A 390 -13.39 12.24 -12.11
CA LEU A 390 -13.01 12.36 -10.70
C LEU A 390 -13.48 13.70 -10.10
N ALA A 391 -13.36 14.81 -10.84
CA ALA A 391 -13.84 16.11 -10.38
C ALA A 391 -15.37 16.09 -10.15
N ALA A 392 -16.12 15.44 -11.05
CA ALA A 392 -17.56 15.25 -10.88
C ALA A 392 -17.89 14.44 -9.62
N VAL A 393 -17.11 13.41 -9.27
CA VAL A 393 -17.24 12.68 -8.00
C VAL A 393 -17.02 13.61 -6.81
N ALA A 394 -15.94 14.39 -6.81
CA ALA A 394 -15.63 15.33 -5.73
C ALA A 394 -16.73 16.39 -5.55
N VAL A 395 -17.26 16.94 -6.65
CA VAL A 395 -18.39 17.88 -6.63
C VAL A 395 -19.66 17.22 -6.10
N ALA A 396 -19.97 15.99 -6.53
CA ALA A 396 -21.13 15.25 -6.05
C ALA A 396 -21.04 14.95 -4.53
N ASP A 397 -19.85 14.59 -4.05
CA ASP A 397 -19.59 14.37 -2.62
C ASP A 397 -19.72 15.70 -1.83
N ALA A 398 -19.18 16.81 -2.36
CA ALA A 398 -19.31 18.13 -1.73
C ALA A 398 -20.76 18.62 -1.66
N ARG A 399 -21.55 18.43 -2.74
CA ARG A 399 -22.97 18.78 -2.77
C ARG A 399 -23.78 17.96 -1.77
N ARG A 400 -23.51 16.65 -1.65
CA ARG A 400 -24.18 15.78 -0.66
C ARG A 400 -23.82 16.12 0.77
N ALA A 401 -22.60 16.60 1.02
CA ALA A 401 -22.15 16.98 2.35
C ALA A 401 -22.62 18.38 2.78
N ARG A 402 -22.99 19.25 1.84
CA ARG A 402 -23.37 20.64 2.11
C ARG A 402 -24.60 20.71 3.02
N GLY A 403 -24.47 21.43 4.14
CA GLY A 403 -25.56 21.64 5.10
C GLY A 403 -25.95 20.42 5.93
N ARG A 404 -25.17 19.33 5.89
CA ARG A 404 -25.41 18.13 6.70
C ARG A 404 -24.26 17.93 7.70
N PRO A 405 -24.55 17.53 8.95
CA PRO A 405 -23.49 17.18 9.90
C PRO A 405 -22.62 16.03 9.36
N PRO A 406 -21.39 15.86 9.90
CA PRO A 406 -20.60 14.66 9.67
C PRO A 406 -21.44 13.43 10.01
N GLU A 407 -21.43 12.45 9.11
CA GLU A 407 -22.13 11.19 9.35
C GLU A 407 -21.30 10.37 10.35
N ALA A 408 -21.96 9.83 11.38
CA ALA A 408 -21.30 8.98 12.35
C ALA A 408 -20.84 7.66 11.70
N ALA A 409 -19.72 7.12 12.17
CA ALA A 409 -19.28 5.79 11.75
C ALA A 409 -20.34 4.74 12.11
N ALA A 410 -20.65 3.87 11.14
CA ALA A 410 -21.57 2.75 11.28
C ALA A 410 -20.96 1.53 10.57
N PRO A 411 -19.88 0.94 11.12
CA PRO A 411 -19.22 -0.20 10.50
C PRO A 411 -20.15 -1.43 10.47
N PRO A 412 -20.12 -2.26 9.40
CA PRO A 412 -21.08 -3.35 9.23
C PRO A 412 -20.81 -4.57 10.13
N PHE A 413 -19.79 -4.52 10.99
CA PHE A 413 -19.36 -5.65 11.81
C PHE A 413 -18.84 -5.27 13.19
#